data_AF-A0A7Z9VCS7-F1
#
_entry.id   AF-A0A7Z9VCS7-F1
#
_cell.length_a   1.000
_cell.length_b   1.000
_cell.length_c   1.000
_cell.angle_alpha   90.00
_cell.angle_beta   90.00
_cell.angle_gamma   90.00
#
_symmetry.space_group_name_H-M   'P 1'
#
loop_
_entity.id
_entity.type
_entity.pdbx_description
1 polymer ?
#
loop_
_entity_poly.entity_id
_entity_poly.type
_entity_poly.pdbx_seq_one_letter_code
_entity_poly.pdbx_strand_id
1 'polypeptide(L)'
;MRILAAVVILLAIGCFSLYSASSYRSLITEGDPTGLWRGQLKGYLLGGVFLVVGACVPPRRWFEVGAIPLWFGVTLLLLASIFTPLGVRVNDANRWLEMGFRFQPSEMAKFTVPLATIALTGIWRFDRKKGREMTIWRGICLATGLVGIPVLVTFYQP
;
A
#
# COMPACT_ATOMS: atom_id res chain seq x y z
N MET A 1 0.49 7.30 -22.37
CA MET A 1 1.91 6.94 -22.56
C MET A 1 2.90 7.88 -21.88
N ARG A 2 2.69 9.20 -21.83
CA ARG A 2 3.61 10.16 -21.19
C ARG A 2 3.95 9.85 -19.72
N ILE A 3 2.96 9.47 -18.91
CA ILE A 3 3.16 9.15 -17.49
C ILE A 3 3.98 7.87 -17.30
N LEU A 4 3.74 6.85 -18.11
CA LEU A 4 4.46 5.58 -18.03
C LEU A 4 5.94 5.76 -18.40
N ALA A 5 6.23 6.57 -19.42
CA ALA A 5 7.60 6.94 -19.76
C ALA A 5 8.30 7.68 -18.60
N ALA A 6 7.62 8.62 -17.95
CA ALA A 6 8.17 9.32 -16.79
C ALA A 6 8.47 8.35 -15.62
N VAL A 7 7.57 7.40 -15.33
CA VAL A 7 7.78 6.38 -14.29
C VAL A 7 9.00 5.52 -14.60
N VAL A 8 9.14 5.05 -15.85
CA VAL A 8 10.29 4.22 -16.27
C VAL A 8 11.61 5.00 -16.15
N ILE A 9 11.64 6.26 -16.57
CA ILE A 9 12.83 7.12 -16.45
C ILE A 9 13.19 7.34 -14.97
N LEU A 10 12.20 7.61 -14.11
CA LEU A 10 12.43 7.80 -12.68
C LEU A 10 12.97 6.53 -12.02
N LEU A 11 12.43 5.37 -12.39
CA LEU A 11 12.91 4.06 -11.92
C LEU A 11 14.35 3.79 -12.38
N ALA A 12 14.72 4.17 -13.60
CA ALA A 12 16.09 4.01 -14.11
C ALA A 12 17.08 4.89 -13.33
N ILE A 13 16.73 6.16 -13.10
CA ILE A 13 17.54 7.09 -12.29
C ILE A 13 17.67 6.57 -10.84
N GLY A 14 16.57 6.09 -10.26
CA GLY A 14 16.55 5.50 -8.92
C GLY A 14 17.42 4.25 -8.82
N CYS A 15 17.36 3.36 -9.82
CA CYS A 15 18.20 2.16 -9.88
C CYS A 15 19.70 2.52 -9.96
N PHE A 16 20.05 3.52 -10.76
CA PHE A 16 21.42 4.02 -10.88
C PHE A 16 21.94 4.61 -9.55
N SER A 17 21.13 5.44 -8.89
CA SER A 17 21.45 6.00 -7.57
C SER A 17 21.62 4.90 -6.51
N LEU A 18 20.78 3.88 -6.55
CA LEU A 18 20.81 2.77 -5.60
C LEU A 18 22.03 1.87 -5.82
N TYR A 19 22.46 1.67 -7.07
CA TYR A 19 23.73 0.99 -7.37
C TYR A 19 24.93 1.76 -6.79
N SER A 20 24.94 3.09 -6.93
CA SER A 20 25.99 3.94 -6.37
C SER A 20 26.02 3.93 -4.83
N ALA A 21 24.87 3.96 -4.16
CA ALA A 21 24.79 3.95 -2.69
C ALA A 21 24.96 2.55 -2.07
N SER A 22 24.42 1.51 -2.72
CA SER A 22 24.49 0.13 -2.25
C SER A 22 25.88 -0.47 -2.43
N SER A 23 26.64 -0.08 -3.46
CA SER A 23 28.02 -0.55 -3.62
C SER A 23 28.92 -0.14 -2.44
N TYR A 24 28.67 1.02 -1.82
CA TYR A 24 29.42 1.49 -0.65
C TYR A 24 29.00 0.81 0.66
N ARG A 25 27.69 0.64 0.93
CA ARG A 25 27.21 -0.05 2.16
C ARG A 25 27.45 -1.55 2.15
N SER A 26 27.35 -2.19 0.99
CA SER A 26 27.53 -3.64 0.81
C SER A 26 28.99 -4.07 0.99
N LEU A 27 29.95 -3.18 0.72
CA LEU A 27 31.37 -3.43 0.94
C LEU A 27 31.74 -3.42 2.43
N ILE A 28 30.99 -2.68 3.26
CA ILE A 28 31.31 -2.45 4.69
C ILE A 28 30.57 -3.43 5.62
N THR A 29 29.42 -3.99 5.23
CA THR A 29 28.53 -4.72 6.17
C THR A 29 28.47 -6.24 5.96
N GLU A 30 28.49 -6.74 4.72
CA GLU A 30 28.18 -8.16 4.42
C GLU A 30 29.25 -8.90 3.61
N GLY A 31 30.28 -8.22 3.09
CA GLY A 31 31.34 -8.86 2.28
C GLY A 31 30.88 -9.38 0.90
N ASP A 32 29.59 -9.30 0.59
CA ASP A 32 29.01 -9.79 -0.67
C ASP A 32 28.24 -8.64 -1.39
N PRO A 33 28.73 -8.09 -2.51
CA PRO A 33 28.23 -6.85 -3.16
C PRO A 33 26.78 -6.86 -3.66
N THR A 34 26.11 -8.02 -3.61
CA THR A 34 24.92 -8.29 -4.41
C THR A 34 23.65 -8.60 -3.59
N GLY A 35 23.76 -8.78 -2.28
CA GLY A 35 22.63 -9.16 -1.41
C GLY A 35 21.49 -8.13 -1.40
N LEU A 36 21.83 -6.87 -1.11
CA LEU A 36 20.86 -5.77 -1.06
C LEU A 36 20.26 -5.45 -2.44
N TRP A 37 21.07 -5.52 -3.50
CA TRP A 37 20.63 -5.31 -4.87
C TRP A 37 19.65 -6.39 -5.34
N ARG A 38 19.91 -7.67 -5.01
CA ARG A 38 18.99 -8.78 -5.29
C ARG A 38 17.66 -8.64 -4.54
N GLY A 39 17.68 -8.15 -3.31
CA GLY A 39 16.46 -7.83 -2.54
C GLY A 39 15.62 -6.74 -3.20
N GLN A 40 16.26 -5.66 -3.64
CA GLN A 40 15.57 -4.56 -4.33
C GLN A 40 15.01 -5.00 -5.69
N LEU A 41 15.76 -5.82 -6.45
CA LEU A 41 15.32 -6.36 -7.74
C LEU A 41 14.06 -7.23 -7.59
N LYS A 42 14.01 -8.07 -6.55
CA LYS A 42 12.81 -8.85 -6.19
C LYS A 42 11.62 -7.93 -5.88
N GLY A 43 11.85 -6.83 -5.17
CA GLY A 43 10.83 -5.81 -4.90
C GLY A 43 10.30 -5.14 -6.16
N TYR A 44 11.18 -4.75 -7.09
CA TYR A 44 10.78 -4.17 -8.37
C TYR A 44 10.03 -5.17 -9.26
N LEU A 45 10.46 -6.43 -9.31
CA LEU A 45 9.75 -7.50 -10.02
C LEU A 45 8.35 -7.70 -9.46
N LEU A 46 8.24 -7.83 -8.13
CA LEU A 46 6.95 -8.02 -7.45
C LEU A 46 6.03 -6.82 -7.69
N GLY A 47 6.55 -5.60 -7.56
CA GLY A 47 5.80 -4.37 -7.85
C GLY A 47 5.34 -4.27 -9.31
N GLY A 48 6.19 -4.70 -10.26
CA GLY A 48 5.84 -4.78 -11.68
C GLY A 48 4.70 -5.76 -11.95
N VAL A 49 4.73 -6.94 -11.32
CA VAL A 49 3.63 -7.92 -11.40
C VAL A 49 2.33 -7.32 -10.86
N PHE A 50 2.37 -6.68 -9.68
CA PHE A 50 1.18 -6.01 -9.12
C PHE A 50 0.65 -4.89 -10.02
N LEU A 51 1.53 -4.13 -10.69
CA LEU A 51 1.13 -3.09 -11.63
C LEU A 51 0.41 -3.68 -12.85
N VAL A 52 0.94 -4.75 -13.44
CA VAL A 52 0.32 -5.41 -14.60
C VAL A 52 -1.01 -6.04 -14.22
N VAL A 53 -1.05 -6.82 -13.14
CA VAL A 53 -2.28 -7.43 -12.63
C VAL A 53 -3.32 -6.35 -12.32
N GLY A 54 -2.88 -5.26 -11.67
CA GLY A 54 -3.76 -4.15 -11.34
C GLY A 54 -4.32 -3.44 -12.58
N ALA A 55 -3.50 -3.26 -13.62
CA ALA A 55 -3.90 -2.68 -14.89
C ALA A 55 -4.86 -3.57 -15.70
N CYS A 56 -4.78 -4.90 -15.52
CA CYS A 56 -5.69 -5.84 -16.17
C CYS A 56 -7.10 -5.85 -15.54
N VAL A 57 -7.27 -5.35 -14.31
CA VAL A 57 -8.56 -5.32 -13.63
C VAL A 57 -9.30 -4.02 -13.96
N PRO A 58 -10.52 -4.08 -14.55
CA PRO A 58 -11.30 -2.89 -14.88
C PRO A 58 -11.53 -2.00 -13.64
N PRO A 59 -11.33 -0.67 -13.71
CA PRO A 59 -11.52 0.24 -12.57
C PRO A 59 -12.88 0.06 -11.89
N ARG A 60 -13.92 -0.21 -12.68
CA ARG A 60 -15.27 -0.44 -12.18
C ARG A 60 -15.40 -1.68 -11.27
N ARG A 61 -14.66 -2.75 -11.56
CA ARG A 61 -14.64 -3.96 -10.71
C ARG A 61 -13.95 -3.73 -9.39
N TRP A 62 -12.98 -2.80 -9.33
CA TRP A 62 -12.42 -2.37 -8.05
C TRP A 62 -13.53 -1.80 -7.19
N PHE A 63 -14.39 -0.92 -7.72
CA PHE A 63 -15.42 -0.23 -6.92
C PHE A 63 -16.71 -1.01 -6.65
N GLU A 64 -17.12 -1.94 -7.54
CA GLU A 64 -18.46 -2.53 -7.48
C GLU A 64 -18.55 -3.88 -6.74
N VAL A 65 -17.44 -4.62 -6.63
CA VAL A 65 -17.44 -5.94 -6.00
C VAL A 65 -17.09 -5.79 -4.52
N GLY A 66 -17.65 -6.62 -3.63
CA GLY A 66 -17.33 -6.68 -2.19
C GLY A 66 -15.84 -6.90 -1.84
N ALA A 67 -14.97 -6.90 -2.85
CA ALA A 67 -13.53 -6.80 -2.75
C ALA A 67 -13.06 -5.61 -1.93
N ILE A 68 -13.71 -4.44 -1.95
CA ILE A 68 -13.20 -3.27 -1.20
C ILE A 68 -13.36 -3.42 0.32
N PRO A 69 -14.55 -3.73 0.88
CA PRO A 69 -14.67 -4.02 2.31
C PRO A 69 -13.77 -5.17 2.75
N LEU A 70 -13.61 -6.19 1.90
CA LEU A 70 -12.72 -7.32 2.17
C LEU A 70 -11.25 -6.91 2.20
N TRP A 71 -10.78 -6.13 1.22
CA TRP A 71 -9.42 -5.60 1.18
C TRP A 71 -9.14 -4.69 2.37
N PHE A 72 -10.11 -3.84 2.74
CA PHE A 72 -10.00 -3.00 3.93
C PHE A 72 -9.93 -3.84 5.21
N GLY A 73 -10.78 -4.85 5.34
CA GLY A 73 -10.74 -5.80 6.46
C GLY A 73 -9.41 -6.54 6.55
N VAL A 74 -8.90 -7.06 5.43
CA VAL A 74 -7.57 -7.71 5.36
C VAL A 74 -6.47 -6.73 5.76
N THR A 75 -6.54 -5.48 5.31
CA THR A 75 -5.57 -4.44 5.67
C THR A 75 -5.59 -4.16 7.17
N LEU A 76 -6.79 -4.02 7.77
CA LEU A 76 -6.92 -3.84 9.22
C LEU A 76 -6.41 -5.05 10.00
N LEU A 77 -6.70 -6.27 9.54
CA LEU A 77 -6.18 -7.49 10.15
C LEU A 77 -4.65 -7.56 10.08
N LEU A 78 -4.06 -7.14 8.95
CA LEU A 78 -2.61 -7.07 8.81
C LEU A 78 -2.00 -6.01 9.74
N LEU A 79 -2.63 -4.84 9.88
CA LEU A 79 -2.20 -3.83 10.85
C LEU A 79 -2.33 -4.34 12.29
N ALA A 80 -3.39 -5.10 12.59
CA ALA A 80 -3.60 -5.70 13.92
C ALA A 80 -2.63 -6.85 14.21
N SER A 81 -2.23 -7.61 13.19
CA SER A 81 -1.27 -8.71 13.30
C SER A 81 0.11 -8.25 13.80
N ILE A 82 0.44 -6.97 13.63
CA ILE A 82 1.68 -6.37 14.18
C ILE A 82 1.69 -6.38 15.71
N PHE A 83 0.54 -6.36 16.38
CA PHE A 83 0.46 -6.47 17.84
C PHE A 83 0.62 -7.91 18.35
N THR A 84 0.71 -8.88 17.44
CA THR A 84 0.99 -10.29 17.74
C THR A 84 2.51 -10.56 17.64
N PRO A 85 3.05 -11.68 18.16
CA PRO A 85 4.49 -11.95 18.14
C PRO A 85 5.09 -12.14 16.73
N LEU A 86 4.30 -11.99 15.67
CA LEU A 86 4.72 -11.99 14.26
C LEU A 86 5.30 -10.63 13.80
N GLY A 87 5.13 -9.57 14.60
CA GLY A 87 5.73 -8.27 14.34
C GLY A 87 7.22 -8.26 14.65
N VAL A 88 8.05 -7.82 13.71
CA VAL A 88 9.49 -7.71 13.89
C VAL A 88 9.88 -6.28 14.23
N ARG A 89 10.71 -6.13 15.28
CA ARG A 89 11.30 -4.86 15.67
C ARG A 89 12.45 -4.52 14.73
N VAL A 90 12.30 -3.45 13.97
CA VAL A 90 13.38 -2.88 13.15
C VAL A 90 13.53 -1.42 13.56
N ASN A 91 14.72 -1.04 14.05
CA ASN A 91 15.03 0.32 14.53
C ASN A 91 14.01 0.83 15.57
N ASP A 92 13.75 0.04 16.62
CA ASP A 92 12.79 0.31 17.70
C ASP A 92 11.30 0.40 17.30
N ALA A 93 10.97 0.30 16.01
CA ALA A 93 9.58 0.29 15.53
C ALA A 93 9.08 -1.12 15.21
N ASN A 94 7.91 -1.47 15.72
CA ASN A 94 7.20 -2.71 15.41
C ASN A 94 6.19 -2.41 14.31
N ARG A 95 6.64 -2.34 13.05
CA ARG A 95 5.77 -2.03 11.89
C ARG A 95 5.95 -2.98 10.71
N TRP A 96 6.85 -3.94 10.85
CA TRP A 96 7.22 -4.88 9.80
C TRP A 96 6.70 -6.27 10.15
N LEU A 97 6.03 -6.90 9.20
CA LEU A 97 5.74 -8.33 9.24
C LEU A 97 6.84 -9.06 8.45
N GLU A 98 7.44 -10.06 9.07
CA GLU A 98 8.46 -10.90 8.43
C GLU A 98 7.87 -12.29 8.14
N MET A 99 7.53 -12.51 6.87
CA MET A 99 7.03 -13.80 6.35
C MET A 99 7.91 -14.26 5.18
N GLY A 100 9.23 -14.34 5.41
CA GLY A 100 10.24 -14.59 4.38
C GLY A 100 10.55 -13.38 3.47
N PHE A 101 9.65 -12.40 3.41
CA PHE A 101 9.88 -11.05 2.93
C PHE A 101 9.37 -10.06 3.98
N ARG A 102 9.98 -8.86 4.01
CA ARG A 102 9.56 -7.78 4.91
C ARG A 102 8.42 -7.01 4.26
N PHE A 103 7.26 -7.04 4.89
CA PHE A 103 6.06 -6.38 4.42
C PHE A 103 5.58 -5.35 5.44
N GLN A 104 5.19 -4.17 4.95
CA GLN A 104 4.66 -3.10 5.78
C GLN A 104 3.17 -2.92 5.49
N PRO A 105 2.28 -3.37 6.40
CA PRO A 105 0.82 -3.25 6.24
C PRO A 105 0.33 -1.82 6.00
N SER A 106 1.02 -0.80 6.54
CA SER A 106 0.64 0.60 6.32
C SER A 106 0.80 1.07 4.87
N GLU A 107 1.64 0.41 4.06
CA GLU A 107 1.71 0.69 2.62
C GLU A 107 0.42 0.26 1.90
N MET A 108 -0.18 -0.86 2.29
CA MET A 108 -1.51 -1.24 1.76
C MET A 108 -2.58 -0.24 2.17
N ALA A 109 -2.55 0.21 3.43
CA ALA A 109 -3.52 1.15 3.95
C ALA A 109 -3.59 2.46 3.14
N LYS A 110 -2.47 2.98 2.64
CA LYS A 110 -2.45 4.18 1.78
C LYS A 110 -3.29 4.05 0.52
N PHE A 111 -3.38 2.84 -0.05
CA PHE A 111 -4.18 2.57 -1.23
C PHE A 111 -5.62 2.21 -0.88
N THR A 112 -5.82 1.36 0.12
CA THR A 112 -7.15 0.81 0.44
C THR A 112 -8.06 1.83 1.11
N VAL A 113 -7.53 2.76 1.92
CA VAL A 113 -8.33 3.75 2.67
C VAL A 113 -9.05 4.75 1.74
N PRO A 114 -8.38 5.43 0.80
CA PRO A 114 -9.07 6.30 -0.16
C PRO A 114 -10.07 5.52 -1.02
N LEU A 115 -9.70 4.31 -1.45
CA LEU A 115 -10.55 3.47 -2.29
C LEU A 115 -11.84 3.07 -1.57
N ALA A 116 -11.73 2.67 -0.29
CA ALA A 116 -12.86 2.31 0.56
C ALA A 116 -13.73 3.51 0.90
N THR A 117 -13.13 4.67 1.14
CA THR A 117 -13.85 5.92 1.33
C THR A 117 -14.71 6.24 0.12
N ILE A 118 -14.14 6.20 -1.08
CA ILE A 118 -14.85 6.47 -2.35
C ILE A 118 -15.98 5.47 -2.60
N ALA A 119 -15.74 4.18 -2.35
CA ALA A 119 -16.73 3.13 -2.58
C ALA A 119 -17.93 3.21 -1.61
N LEU A 120 -17.67 3.48 -0.32
CA LEU A 120 -18.70 3.54 0.72
C LEU A 120 -19.47 4.86 0.72
N THR A 121 -18.79 5.98 0.47
CA THR A 121 -19.46 7.28 0.28
C THR A 121 -20.31 7.33 -0.98
N GLY A 122 -20.16 6.34 -1.87
CA GLY A 122 -21.00 6.20 -3.04
C GLY A 122 -20.77 7.29 -4.08
N ILE A 123 -19.68 8.07 -4.00
CA ILE A 123 -19.33 9.13 -4.97
C ILE A 123 -19.32 8.58 -6.41
N TRP A 124 -18.98 7.30 -6.60
CA TRP A 124 -19.08 6.61 -7.89
C TRP A 124 -20.50 6.19 -8.32
N ARG A 125 -21.44 6.07 -7.37
CA ARG A 125 -22.85 5.74 -7.62
C ARG A 125 -23.73 6.98 -7.75
N PHE A 126 -23.17 8.18 -7.58
CA PHE A 126 -23.91 9.44 -7.68
C PHE A 126 -24.41 9.77 -9.09
N ASP A 127 -24.03 8.98 -10.10
CA ASP A 127 -24.58 9.11 -11.44
C ASP A 127 -25.37 7.84 -11.83
N ARG A 128 -26.69 7.87 -11.60
CA ARG A 128 -27.71 7.73 -12.68
C ARG A 128 -29.14 7.46 -12.24
N LYS A 129 -29.46 6.85 -11.09
CA LYS A 129 -30.88 6.58 -10.75
C LYS A 129 -31.15 6.56 -9.24
N LYS A 130 -32.13 7.38 -8.84
CA LYS A 130 -32.76 7.58 -7.52
C LYS A 130 -32.03 8.54 -6.57
N GLY A 131 -32.67 9.71 -6.40
CA GLY A 131 -32.40 10.69 -5.36
C GLY A 131 -32.52 10.09 -3.98
N ARG A 132 -31.39 9.59 -3.49
CA ARG A 132 -31.17 9.40 -2.07
C ARG A 132 -30.11 10.42 -1.72
N GLU A 133 -30.55 11.59 -1.27
CA GLU A 133 -29.66 12.56 -0.65
C GLU A 133 -29.00 11.87 0.54
N MET A 134 -27.81 11.31 0.33
CA MET A 134 -26.91 11.10 1.44
C MET A 134 -26.61 12.50 1.96
N THR A 135 -27.22 12.84 3.10
CA THR A 135 -26.91 14.06 3.84
C THR A 135 -25.40 14.16 3.92
N ILE A 136 -24.82 15.21 3.35
CA ILE A 136 -23.36 15.41 3.23
C ILE A 136 -22.64 15.09 4.54
N TRP A 137 -23.26 15.44 5.68
CA TRP A 137 -22.85 15.08 7.03
C TRP A 137 -22.64 13.58 7.28
N ARG A 138 -23.53 12.69 6.82
CA ARG A 138 -23.36 11.24 6.93
C ARG A 138 -22.19 10.73 6.11
N GLY A 139 -21.97 11.28 4.91
CA GLY A 139 -20.83 10.94 4.06
C GLY A 139 -19.50 11.36 4.70
N ILE A 140 -19.46 12.58 5.27
CA ILE A 140 -18.29 13.09 6.00
C ILE A 140 -18.04 12.24 7.25
N CYS A 141 -19.04 11.98 8.09
CA CYS A 141 -18.85 11.16 9.30
C CYS A 141 -18.34 9.75 8.98
N LEU A 142 -18.87 9.10 7.93
CA LEU A 142 -18.41 7.78 7.51
C LEU A 142 -16.97 7.82 6.98
N ALA A 143 -16.62 8.83 6.16
CA ALA A 143 -15.26 9.01 5.66
C ALA A 143 -14.26 9.26 6.79
N THR A 144 -14.59 10.16 7.73
CA THR A 144 -13.74 10.48 8.88
C THR A 144 -13.56 9.26 9.78
N GLY A 145 -14.61 8.49 10.06
CA GLY A 145 -14.50 7.26 10.84
C GLY A 145 -13.60 6.21 10.16
N LEU A 146 -13.76 6.03 8.85
CA LEU A 146 -13.02 5.02 8.09
C LEU A 146 -11.53 5.36 7.97
N VAL A 147 -11.18 6.64 7.83
CA VAL A 147 -9.79 7.11 7.80
C VAL A 147 -9.20 7.13 9.21
N GLY A 148 -9.99 7.52 10.21
CA GLY A 148 -9.55 7.62 11.60
C GLY A 148 -9.09 6.28 12.18
N ILE A 149 -9.78 5.17 11.87
CA ILE A 149 -9.44 3.85 12.42
C ILE A 149 -8.01 3.40 12.03
N PRO A 150 -7.62 3.31 10.74
CA PRO A 150 -6.25 2.97 10.35
C PRO A 150 -5.20 3.95 10.88
N VAL A 151 -5.53 5.25 10.92
CA VAL A 151 -4.63 6.30 11.42
C VAL A 151 -4.34 6.08 12.90
N LEU A 152 -5.36 5.86 13.72
CA LEU A 152 -5.20 5.55 15.14
C LEU A 152 -4.37 4.28 15.34
N VAL A 153 -4.67 3.22 14.61
CA VAL A 153 -3.91 1.96 14.69
C VAL A 153 -2.44 2.18 14.33
N THR A 154 -2.14 3.02 13.34
CA THR A 154 -0.77 3.38 12.96
C THR A 154 -0.07 4.24 14.03
N PHE A 155 -0.79 5.15 14.67
CA PHE A 155 -0.25 5.94 15.79
C PHE A 155 0.07 5.09 17.02
N TYR A 156 -0.71 4.05 17.28
CA TYR A 156 -0.47 3.11 18.38
C TYR A 156 0.64 2.08 18.07
N GLN A 157 1.12 2.00 16.83
CA GLN A 157 2.28 1.18 16.50
C GLN A 157 3.56 1.91 16.94
N PRO A 158 4.30 1.39 17.94
CA PRO A 158 5.57 1.96 18.35
C PRO A 158 6.59 1.93 17.20
#